data_AF-A0A954PNC4-F1
#
_entry.id   AF-A0A954PNC4-F1
#
_cell.length_a   1.000
_cell.length_b   1.000
_cell.length_c   1.000
_cell.angle_alpha   90.00
_cell.angle_beta   90.00
_cell.angle_gamma   90.00
#
_symmetry.space_group_name_H-M   'P 1'
#
loop_
_entity.id
_entity.type
_entity.pdbx_description
1 polymer ?
#
loop_
_entity_poly.entity_id
_entity_poly.type
_entity_poly.pdbx_seq_one_letter_code
_entity_poly.pdbx_strand_id
1 'polypeptide(L)'
;FIKTNCGVLNQRLVRRLCTECRQPFQPSPQLLQKLGIPAGRVQSLYQPCIPPPPEQRVDANGKPLEIEICQRCDGRGYYGRAAIFELLSMNDPIRRAILQKPQAAHILPVARQHGFLSLQEEGVLAVATGLTSLPELQRVLAPAKKKS
;
A
#
# COMPACT_ATOMS: atom_id res chain seq x y z
N PHE A 1 -18.33 9.94 25.72
CA PHE A 1 -17.66 9.25 24.59
C PHE A 1 -17.98 9.86 23.24
N ILE A 2 -19.22 9.85 22.74
CA ILE A 2 -19.50 10.36 21.37
C ILE A 2 -19.35 11.89 21.26
N LYS A 3 -19.57 12.67 22.33
CA LYS A 3 -19.32 14.13 22.30
C LYS A 3 -17.85 14.52 22.45
N THR A 4 -17.00 13.62 22.95
CA THR A 4 -15.59 13.89 23.28
C THR A 4 -14.61 13.18 22.36
N ASN A 5 -15.04 12.10 21.69
CA ASN A 5 -14.21 11.41 20.70
C ASN A 5 -14.15 12.25 19.41
N CYS A 6 -12.94 12.69 19.05
CA CYS A 6 -12.68 13.43 17.82
C CYS A 6 -12.40 12.53 16.61
N GLY A 7 -11.99 11.28 16.83
CA GLY A 7 -11.67 10.36 15.74
C GLY A 7 -11.03 9.06 16.18
N VAL A 8 -10.99 8.09 15.27
CA VAL A 8 -10.24 6.85 15.43
C VAL A 8 -9.25 6.74 14.28
N LEU A 9 -7.97 6.56 14.62
CA LEU A 9 -6.89 6.36 13.67
C LEU A 9 -6.40 4.91 13.73
N ASN A 10 -6.38 4.27 12.58
CA ASN A 10 -5.68 3.01 12.36
C ASN A 10 -4.50 3.26 11.43
N GLN A 11 -3.36 2.61 11.69
CA GLN A 11 -2.14 2.82 10.91
C GLN A 11 -1.41 1.51 10.61
N ARG A 12 -0.68 1.51 9.50
CA ARG A 12 0.37 0.52 9.22
C ARG A 12 1.60 1.18 8.62
N LEU A 13 2.75 0.55 8.82
CA LEU A 13 4.01 0.96 8.21
C LEU A 13 4.30 0.12 6.97
N VAL A 14 4.50 0.80 5.85
CA VAL A 14 4.98 0.21 4.59
C VAL A 14 6.43 0.63 4.36
N ARG A 15 7.21 -0.26 3.75
CA ARG A 15 8.53 0.09 3.22
C ARG A 15 8.36 1.00 1.99
N ARG A 16 9.21 2.02 1.89
CA ARG A 16 9.23 2.91 0.72
C ARG A 16 10.11 2.33 -0.36
N LEU A 17 9.63 2.34 -1.60
CA LEU A 17 10.45 1.94 -2.74
C LEU A 17 11.70 2.82 -2.81
N CYS A 18 12.85 2.21 -3.10
CA CYS A 18 14.07 2.98 -3.33
C CYS A 18 13.89 3.85 -4.58
N THR A 19 14.05 5.16 -4.44
CA THR A 19 13.83 6.09 -5.56
C THR A 19 14.90 6.01 -6.64
N GLU A 20 16.08 5.48 -6.32
CA GLU A 20 17.21 5.34 -7.27
C GLU A 20 17.07 4.11 -8.18
N CYS A 21 16.52 3.02 -7.65
CA CYS A 21 16.54 1.73 -8.35
C CYS A 21 15.17 1.09 -8.58
N ARG A 22 14.06 1.67 -8.12
CA ARG A 22 12.71 1.15 -8.42
C ARG A 22 12.50 1.05 -9.93
N GLN A 23 11.88 -0.03 -10.38
CA GLN A 23 11.65 -0.28 -11.79
C GLN A 23 10.19 0.00 -12.15
N PRO A 24 9.92 0.82 -13.19
CA PRO A 24 8.57 0.99 -13.70
C PRO A 24 8.13 -0.26 -14.44
N PHE A 25 6.84 -0.57 -14.38
CA PHE A 25 6.20 -1.57 -15.23
C PHE A 25 4.81 -1.09 -15.66
N GLN A 26 4.38 -1.53 -16.84
CA GLN A 26 3.04 -1.25 -17.33
C GLN A 26 2.05 -2.22 -16.66
N PRO A 27 1.09 -1.73 -15.85
CA PRO A 27 0.11 -2.59 -15.23
C PRO A 27 -0.88 -3.12 -16.26
N SER A 28 -1.25 -4.41 -16.14
CA SER A 28 -2.31 -4.96 -16.97
C SER A 28 -3.67 -4.36 -16.61
N PRO A 29 -4.64 -4.28 -17.55
CA PRO A 29 -5.99 -3.81 -17.25
C PRO A 29 -6.66 -4.58 -16.11
N GLN A 30 -6.44 -5.90 -16.03
CA GLN A 30 -6.97 -6.74 -14.95
C GLN A 30 -6.37 -6.36 -13.59
N LEU A 31 -5.08 -6.00 -13.55
CA LEU A 31 -4.44 -5.54 -12.33
C LEU A 31 -5.03 -4.20 -11.87
N LEU A 32 -5.18 -3.23 -12.79
CA LEU A 32 -5.80 -1.93 -12.48
C LEU A 32 -7.22 -2.10 -11.93
N GLN A 33 -8.02 -2.97 -12.56
CA GLN A 33 -9.37 -3.29 -12.10
C GLN A 33 -9.37 -3.89 -10.68
N LYS A 34 -8.48 -4.85 -10.40
CA LYS A 34 -8.34 -5.45 -9.05
C LYS A 34 -7.93 -4.43 -7.99
N LEU A 35 -7.14 -3.43 -8.36
CA LEU A 35 -6.72 -2.36 -7.47
C LEU A 35 -7.77 -1.23 -7.36
N GLY A 36 -8.83 -1.25 -8.17
CA GLY A 36 -9.80 -0.15 -8.22
C GLY A 36 -9.22 1.15 -8.80
N ILE A 37 -8.13 1.06 -9.57
CA ILE A 37 -7.51 2.21 -10.24
C ILE A 37 -8.17 2.37 -11.61
N PRO A 38 -8.79 3.53 -11.94
CA PRO A 38 -9.39 3.73 -13.25
C PRO A 38 -8.33 3.68 -14.37
N ALA A 39 -8.70 3.08 -15.51
CA ALA A 39 -7.81 3.01 -16.67
C ALA A 39 -7.35 4.41 -17.10
N GLY A 40 -6.07 4.54 -17.49
CA GLY A 40 -5.47 5.81 -17.91
C GLY A 40 -5.10 6.77 -16.77
N ARG A 41 -5.46 6.50 -15.51
CA ARG A 41 -5.05 7.33 -14.36
C ARG A 41 -3.56 7.23 -14.03
N VAL A 42 -2.97 6.07 -14.29
CA VAL A 42 -1.53 5.81 -14.08
C VAL A 42 -0.95 5.20 -15.35
N GLN A 43 0.23 5.70 -15.75
CA GLN A 43 0.95 5.15 -16.90
C GLN A 43 1.80 3.94 -16.51
N SER A 44 2.36 3.96 -15.29
CA SER A 44 3.21 2.89 -14.78
C SER A 44 3.03 2.74 -13.28
N LEU A 45 3.20 1.51 -12.79
CA LEU A 45 3.41 1.22 -11.38
C LEU A 45 4.89 0.88 -11.18
N TYR A 46 5.32 0.78 -9.92
CA TYR A 46 6.72 0.54 -9.59
C TYR A 46 6.90 -0.73 -8.77
N GLN A 47 7.98 -1.45 -9.05
CA GLN A 47 8.41 -2.63 -8.32
C GLN A 47 9.82 -2.44 -7.73
N PRO A 48 10.17 -3.12 -6.63
CA PRO A 48 11.51 -3.04 -6.08
C PRO A 48 12.50 -3.72 -7.04
N CYS A 49 13.66 -3.10 -7.25
CA CYS A 49 14.80 -3.81 -7.85
C CYS A 49 15.54 -4.54 -6.73
N ILE A 50 15.47 -5.87 -6.76
CA ILE A 50 16.17 -6.76 -5.83
C ILE A 50 17.06 -7.66 -6.69
N PRO A 51 18.39 -7.61 -6.50
CA PRO A 51 19.30 -8.45 -7.25
C PRO A 51 19.05 -9.91 -6.88
N PRO A 52 19.08 -10.84 -7.84
CA PRO A 52 18.94 -12.26 -7.56
C PRO A 52 20.09 -12.76 -6.65
N PRO A 53 19.87 -13.89 -5.96
CA PRO A 53 20.92 -14.57 -5.21
C PRO A 53 22.16 -14.86 -6.09
N PRO A 54 23.38 -14.85 -5.53
CA PRO A 54 24.62 -15.06 -6.31
C PRO A 54 24.59 -16.28 -7.24
N GLU A 55 23.98 -17.38 -6.81
CA GLU A 55 23.82 -18.61 -7.59
C GLU A 55 22.96 -18.45 -8.85
N GLN A 56 22.12 -17.42 -8.91
CA GLN A 56 21.26 -17.08 -10.04
C GLN A 56 21.83 -15.92 -10.89
N ARG A 57 23.01 -15.39 -10.55
CA ARG A 57 23.67 -14.31 -11.29
C ARG A 57 24.48 -14.89 -12.44
N VAL A 58 23.79 -15.52 -13.39
CA VAL A 58 24.42 -16.07 -14.60
C VAL A 58 23.71 -15.55 -15.84
N ASP A 59 24.45 -15.38 -16.93
CA ASP A 59 23.89 -15.06 -18.25
C ASP A 59 23.25 -16.30 -18.91
N ALA A 60 22.72 -16.12 -20.12
CA ALA A 60 22.09 -17.21 -20.87
C ALA A 60 23.03 -18.41 -21.18
N ASN A 61 24.35 -18.19 -21.09
CA ASN A 61 25.38 -19.20 -21.34
C ASN A 61 25.97 -19.76 -20.03
N GLY A 62 25.42 -19.39 -18.86
CA GLY A 62 25.89 -19.83 -17.56
C GLY A 62 27.12 -19.11 -17.04
N LYS A 63 27.57 -18.02 -17.69
CA LYS A 63 28.70 -17.22 -17.21
C LYS A 63 28.24 -16.27 -16.10
N PRO A 64 29.06 -16.01 -15.06
CA PRO A 64 28.71 -15.03 -14.03
C PRO A 64 28.33 -13.67 -14.61
N LEU A 65 27.16 -13.17 -14.19
CA LEU A 65 26.63 -11.86 -14.53
C LEU A 65 26.94 -10.88 -13.39
N GLU A 66 27.72 -9.85 -13.68
CA GLU A 66 27.94 -8.77 -12.72
C GLU A 66 26.69 -7.88 -12.65
N ILE A 67 26.07 -7.84 -11.47
CA ILE A 67 24.90 -7.01 -11.20
C ILE A 67 25.34 -5.90 -10.27
N GLU A 68 25.18 -4.66 -10.73
CA GLU A 68 25.43 -3.49 -9.91
C GLU A 68 24.44 -3.45 -8.74
N ILE A 69 24.97 -3.38 -7.52
CA ILE A 69 24.17 -3.28 -6.31
C ILE A 69 23.91 -1.81 -6.01
N CYS A 70 22.63 -1.43 -5.95
CA CYS A 70 22.23 -0.07 -5.61
C CYS A 70 22.76 0.33 -4.23
N GLN A 71 23.64 1.33 -4.18
CA GLN A 71 24.30 1.83 -2.96
C GLN A 71 23.32 2.49 -1.97
N ARG A 72 22.20 3.04 -2.45
CA ARG A 72 21.23 3.69 -1.56
C ARG A 72 20.50 2.69 -0.67
N CYS A 73 20.15 1.53 -1.21
CA CYS A 73 19.33 0.53 -0.52
C CYS A 73 20.06 -0.78 -0.23
N ASP A 74 21.34 -0.87 -0.57
CA ASP A 74 22.19 -2.07 -0.51
C ASP A 74 21.50 -3.29 -1.15
N GLY A 75 20.90 -3.09 -2.32
CA GLY A 75 20.16 -4.15 -3.04
C GLY A 75 18.85 -4.61 -2.37
N ARG A 76 18.36 -3.96 -1.31
CA ARG A 76 17.08 -4.36 -0.67
C ARG A 76 15.84 -3.97 -1.47
N GLY A 77 15.97 -3.05 -2.44
CA GLY A 77 14.86 -2.51 -3.24
C GLY A 77 13.94 -1.51 -2.51
N TYR A 78 14.16 -1.30 -1.20
CA TYR A 78 13.41 -0.36 -0.37
C TYR A 78 14.36 0.48 0.49
N TYR A 79 14.00 1.73 0.74
CA TYR A 79 14.76 2.63 1.60
C TYR A 79 13.83 3.50 2.45
N GLY A 80 13.84 3.27 3.77
CA GLY A 80 12.95 3.93 4.71
C GLY A 80 11.53 3.35 4.76
N ARG A 81 10.68 4.00 5.54
CA ARG A 81 9.28 3.60 5.78
C ARG A 81 8.36 4.80 5.64
N ALA A 82 7.10 4.54 5.34
CA ALA A 82 6.02 5.50 5.41
C ALA A 82 4.85 4.87 6.17
N ALA A 83 4.04 5.71 6.80
CA ALA A 83 2.77 5.27 7.34
C ALA A 83 1.67 5.43 6.29
N ILE A 84 0.75 4.48 6.27
CA ILE A 84 -0.57 4.60 5.63
C ILE A 84 -1.61 4.63 6.75
N PHE A 85 -2.64 5.44 6.55
CA PHE A 85 -3.61 5.77 7.59
C PHE A 85 -5.03 5.45 7.14
N GLU A 86 -5.82 5.00 8.09
CA GLU A 86 -7.27 4.90 8.00
C GLU A 86 -7.82 5.75 9.14
N LEU A 87 -8.40 6.90 8.80
CA LEU A 87 -8.86 7.89 9.77
C LEU A 87 -10.38 8.04 9.69
N LEU A 88 -11.06 7.58 10.73
CA LEU A 88 -12.47 7.90 10.97
C LEU A 88 -12.56 9.18 11.79
N SER A 89 -12.69 10.31 11.10
CA SER A 89 -12.94 11.60 11.74
C SER A 89 -14.38 11.70 12.23
N MET A 90 -14.57 12.07 13.49
CA MET A 90 -15.90 12.17 14.06
C MET A 90 -16.52 13.53 13.74
N ASN A 91 -17.52 13.53 12.86
CA ASN A 91 -18.34 14.69 12.53
C ASN A 91 -19.82 14.45 12.93
N ASP A 92 -20.67 15.47 12.80
CA ASP A 92 -22.07 15.38 13.19
C ASP A 92 -22.86 14.24 12.48
N PRO A 93 -22.74 14.06 11.15
CA PRO A 93 -23.32 12.91 10.47
C PRO A 93 -22.92 11.56 11.07
N ILE A 94 -21.65 11.36 11.37
CA ILE A 94 -21.14 10.11 11.98
C ILE A 94 -21.64 9.94 13.41
N ARG A 95 -21.68 11.02 14.21
CA ARG A 95 -22.25 10.99 15.56
C ARG A 95 -23.71 10.56 15.53
N ARG A 96 -24.51 11.11 14.61
CA ARG A 96 -25.92 10.73 14.44
C ARG A 96 -26.06 9.28 14.01
N ALA A 97 -25.25 8.83 13.04
CA ALA A 97 -25.27 7.45 12.57
C ALA A 97 -24.98 6.46 13.71
N ILE A 98 -23.98 6.74 14.55
CA ILE A 98 -23.64 5.89 15.70
C ILE A 98 -24.80 5.83 16.72
N LEU A 99 -25.41 6.98 17.03
CA LEU A 99 -26.52 7.05 17.99
C LEU A 99 -27.78 6.32 17.51
N GLN A 100 -28.05 6.37 16.20
CA GLN A 100 -29.20 5.69 15.61
C GLN A 100 -28.98 4.19 15.46
N LYS A 101 -27.82 3.79 14.91
CA LYS A 101 -27.53 2.39 14.59
C LYS A 101 -26.01 2.12 14.63
N PRO A 102 -25.47 1.61 15.76
CA PRO A 102 -24.02 1.60 16.03
C PRO A 102 -23.22 0.53 15.26
N GLN A 103 -23.84 -0.25 14.37
CA GLN A 103 -23.11 -1.26 13.61
C GLN A 103 -22.28 -0.63 12.49
N ALA A 104 -21.04 -1.10 12.31
CA ALA A 104 -20.11 -0.59 11.29
C ALA A 104 -20.72 -0.56 9.87
N ALA A 105 -21.57 -1.53 9.53
CA ALA A 105 -22.28 -1.59 8.25
C ALA A 105 -23.15 -0.34 7.95
N HIS A 106 -23.60 0.39 8.98
CA HIS A 106 -24.39 1.61 8.85
C HIS A 106 -23.52 2.87 8.92
N ILE A 107 -22.40 2.81 9.65
CA ILE A 107 -21.50 3.96 9.84
C ILE A 107 -20.57 4.15 8.64
N LEU A 108 -20.03 3.06 8.08
CA LEU A 108 -19.02 3.12 7.01
C LEU A 108 -19.51 3.80 5.72
N PRO A 109 -20.76 3.60 5.25
CA PRO A 109 -21.27 4.34 4.09
C PRO A 109 -21.30 5.85 4.31
N VAL A 110 -21.74 6.29 5.50
CA VAL A 110 -21.73 7.71 5.89
C VAL A 110 -20.30 8.22 5.97
N ALA A 111 -19.38 7.43 6.54
CA ALA A 111 -17.97 7.81 6.65
C ALA A 111 -17.34 8.02 5.27
N ARG A 112 -17.61 7.12 4.32
CA ARG A 112 -17.12 7.21 2.93
C ARG A 112 -17.59 8.49 2.23
N GLN A 113 -18.84 8.89 2.44
CA GLN A 113 -19.37 10.16 1.92
C GLN A 113 -18.65 11.40 2.48
N HIS A 114 -18.01 11.26 3.64
CA HIS A 114 -17.25 12.31 4.32
C HIS A 114 -15.74 12.12 4.25
N GLY A 115 -15.24 11.42 3.22
CA GLY A 115 -13.81 11.33 2.93
C GLY A 115 -13.05 10.25 3.72
N PHE A 116 -13.75 9.33 4.39
CA PHE A 116 -13.12 8.14 4.94
C PHE A 116 -12.54 7.28 3.83
N LEU A 117 -11.25 6.98 3.93
CA LEU A 117 -10.57 5.98 3.13
C LEU A 117 -10.17 4.82 4.04
N SER A 118 -10.46 3.61 3.60
CA SER A 118 -9.95 2.41 4.24
C SER A 118 -8.43 2.32 4.07
N LEU A 119 -7.79 1.54 4.93
CA LEU A 119 -6.36 1.31 4.86
C LEU A 119 -5.91 0.70 3.51
N GLN A 120 -6.78 -0.10 2.89
CA GLN A 120 -6.54 -0.66 1.56
C GLN A 120 -6.60 0.40 0.47
N GLU A 121 -7.58 1.30 0.51
CA GLU A 121 -7.71 2.40 -0.46
C GLU A 121 -6.50 3.35 -0.35
N GLU A 122 -6.10 3.72 0.86
CA GLU A 122 -4.88 4.52 1.10
C GLU A 122 -3.63 3.81 0.60
N GLY A 123 -3.53 2.49 0.84
CA GLY A 123 -2.43 1.68 0.35
C GLY A 123 -2.36 1.61 -1.17
N VAL A 124 -3.51 1.50 -1.85
CA VAL A 124 -3.57 1.54 -3.33
C VAL A 124 -3.10 2.90 -3.84
N LEU A 125 -3.48 4.00 -3.21
CA LEU A 125 -2.98 5.34 -3.56
C LEU A 125 -1.46 5.42 -3.38
N ALA A 126 -0.91 4.84 -2.31
CA ALA A 126 0.54 4.77 -2.10
C ALA A 126 1.27 3.93 -3.17
N VAL A 127 0.63 2.88 -3.70
CA VAL A 127 1.17 2.10 -4.84
C VAL A 127 1.07 2.88 -6.14
N ALA A 128 -0.07 3.52 -6.41
CA ALA A 128 -0.31 4.31 -7.61
C ALA A 128 0.64 5.51 -7.74
N THR A 129 1.03 6.11 -6.62
CA THR A 129 2.02 7.21 -6.56
C THR A 129 3.47 6.71 -6.59
N GLY A 130 3.70 5.39 -6.59
CA GLY A 130 5.03 4.78 -6.56
C GLY A 130 5.77 4.92 -5.24
N LEU A 131 5.07 5.27 -4.15
CA LEU A 131 5.65 5.38 -2.81
C LEU A 131 6.03 4.00 -2.25
N THR A 132 5.17 3.01 -2.47
CA THR A 132 5.41 1.61 -2.10
C THR A 132 5.04 0.67 -3.24
N SER A 133 5.24 -0.63 -3.05
CA SER A 133 4.97 -1.65 -4.06
C SER A 133 3.70 -2.45 -3.73
N LEU A 134 3.14 -3.10 -4.75
CA LEU A 134 2.02 -4.01 -4.55
C LEU A 134 2.35 -5.19 -3.61
N PRO A 135 3.50 -5.89 -3.76
CA PRO A 135 3.89 -6.93 -2.80
C PRO A 135 4.00 -6.42 -1.37
N GLU A 136 4.47 -5.19 -1.18
CA GLU A 136 4.59 -4.61 0.16
C GLU A 136 3.23 -4.30 0.77
N LEU A 137 2.30 -3.78 -0.02
CA LEU A 137 0.92 -3.57 0.41
C LEU A 137 0.26 -4.89 0.83
N GLN A 138 0.41 -5.94 0.01
CA GLN A 138 -0.10 -7.28 0.31
C GLN A 138 0.48 -7.84 1.61
N ARG A 139 1.80 -7.67 1.83
CA ARG A 139 2.48 -8.10 3.06
C ARG A 139 1.91 -7.43 4.31
N VAL A 140 1.60 -6.13 4.22
CA VAL A 140 1.15 -5.32 5.35
C VAL A 140 -0.34 -5.53 5.67
N LEU A 141 -1.15 -5.80 4.66
CA LEU A 141 -2.59 -6.06 4.81
C LEU A 141 -2.93 -7.54 5.02
N ALA A 142 -1.96 -8.45 4.89
CA ALA A 142 -2.19 -9.87 5.15
C ALA A 142 -2.75 -10.08 6.57
N PRO A 143 -3.78 -10.92 6.74
CA PRO A 143 -4.32 -11.22 8.05
C PRO A 143 -3.24 -11.86 8.94
N ALA A 144 -3.26 -11.54 10.23
CA ALA A 144 -2.33 -12.14 11.17
C ALA A 144 -2.44 -13.67 11.11
N LYS A 145 -1.31 -14.36 10.90
CA LYS A 145 -1.27 -15.82 10.98
C LYS A 145 -1.73 -16.22 12.38
N LYS A 146 -2.78 -17.06 12.48
CA LYS A 146 -3.14 -17.69 13.75
C LYS A 146 -1.92 -18.47 14.23
N LYS A 147 -1.43 -18.16 15.44
CA LYS A 147 -0.43 -19.01 16.09
C LYS A 147 -1.14 -20.33 16.39
N SER A 148 -0.70 -21.42 15.75
CA SER A 148 -1.06 -22.79 16.11
C SER A 148 -0.46 -23.14 17.46
#